data_AF-A0A6I6NB93-F1
#
_entry.id   AF-A0A6I6NB93-F1
#
_cell.length_a   1.000
_cell.length_b   1.000
_cell.length_c   1.000
_cell.angle_alpha   90.00
_cell.angle_beta   90.00
_cell.angle_gamma   90.00
#
_symmetry.space_group_name_H-M   'P 1'
#
loop_
_entity.id
_entity.type
_entity.pdbx_description
1 polymer ?
#
loop_
_entity_poly.entity_id
_entity_poly.type
_entity_poly.pdbx_seq_one_letter_code
_entity_poly.pdbx_strand_id
1 'polypeptide(L)'
;MARHHHKSNEQVEGNPDTGHGRGMPRRPDEPELAERTREDRREAGLPTGRREDPDASYEEAQAEVDQEVREGRMKSGDTRRKDRDPYPPSDYEG
;
A
#
# COMPACT_ATOMS: atom_id res chain seq x y z
N MET A 1 -50.78 -2.30 5.21
CA MET A 1 -49.74 -2.01 4.21
C MET A 1 -48.47 -1.62 4.94
N ALA A 2 -47.54 -2.55 5.15
CA ALA A 2 -46.30 -2.30 5.88
C ALA A 2 -45.37 -1.44 5.00
N ARG A 3 -45.20 -0.17 5.37
CA ARG A 3 -44.21 0.70 4.75
C ARG A 3 -42.86 0.30 5.35
N HIS A 4 -42.05 -0.41 4.59
CA HIS A 4 -40.70 -0.75 5.02
C HIS A 4 -39.89 0.55 5.13
N HIS A 5 -39.60 0.96 6.37
CA HIS A 5 -38.82 2.16 6.68
C HIS A 5 -37.30 1.91 6.70
N HIS A 6 -36.86 0.73 6.28
CA HIS A 6 -35.46 0.34 6.26
C HIS A 6 -34.97 0.30 4.81
N LYS A 7 -33.90 1.07 4.53
CA LYS A 7 -33.13 0.98 3.29
C LYS A 7 -32.44 -0.39 3.26
N SER A 8 -32.32 -1.02 2.09
CA SER A 8 -31.63 -2.32 1.98
C SER A 8 -30.14 -2.19 2.28
N ASN A 9 -29.48 -3.28 2.71
CA ASN A 9 -28.03 -3.27 2.97
C ASN A 9 -27.25 -2.79 1.74
N GLU A 10 -27.66 -3.17 0.54
CA GLU A 10 -27.08 -2.69 -0.73
C GLU A 10 -27.19 -1.16 -0.90
N GLN A 11 -28.29 -0.55 -0.45
CA GLN A 11 -28.47 0.90 -0.46
C GLN A 11 -27.68 1.63 0.64
N VAL A 12 -27.29 0.92 1.70
CA VAL A 12 -26.54 1.47 2.84
C VAL A 12 -25.03 1.31 2.63
N GLU A 13 -24.59 0.14 2.17
CA GLU A 13 -23.19 -0.22 1.95
C GLU A 13 -22.68 0.26 0.59
N GLY A 14 -23.58 0.46 -0.40
CA GLY A 14 -23.21 0.81 -1.76
C GLY A 14 -22.60 -0.37 -2.53
N ASN A 15 -22.10 -0.13 -3.73
CA ASN A 15 -21.45 -1.17 -4.54
C ASN A 15 -20.12 -1.58 -3.89
N PRO A 16 -19.93 -2.86 -3.49
CA PRO A 16 -18.73 -3.34 -2.80
C PRO A 16 -17.45 -3.18 -3.63
N ASP A 17 -17.55 -3.15 -4.96
CA ASP A 17 -16.40 -3.00 -5.87
C ASP A 17 -15.89 -1.55 -5.96
N THR A 18 -16.69 -0.57 -5.53
CA THR A 18 -16.32 0.86 -5.58
C THR A 18 -16.56 1.62 -4.28
N GLY A 19 -17.01 0.93 -3.22
CA GLY A 19 -17.59 1.52 -2.02
C GLY A 19 -16.91 1.04 -0.74
N HIS A 20 -15.62 1.30 -0.56
CA HIS A 20 -14.92 1.04 0.71
C HIS A 20 -15.17 2.15 1.75
N GLY A 21 -16.42 2.58 1.92
CA GLY A 21 -16.83 3.52 2.97
C GLY A 21 -17.45 2.74 4.13
N ARG A 22 -16.89 2.87 5.34
CA ARG A 22 -17.32 2.20 6.58
C ARG A 22 -18.78 2.53 7.00
N GLY A 23 -19.79 2.05 6.27
CA GLY A 23 -21.21 2.20 6.59
C GLY A 23 -21.76 3.63 6.48
N MET A 24 -20.99 4.58 5.94
CA MET A 24 -21.41 5.97 5.76
C MET A 24 -21.84 6.21 4.31
N PRO A 25 -22.97 6.91 4.06
CA PRO A 25 -23.38 7.29 2.72
C PRO A 25 -22.27 8.04 2.00
N ARG A 26 -22.17 7.86 0.68
CA ARG A 26 -21.25 8.64 -0.15
C ARG A 26 -21.53 10.13 0.02
N ARG A 27 -20.44 10.90 -0.01
CA ARG A 27 -20.54 12.35 0.02
C ARG A 27 -21.17 12.84 -1.29
N PRO A 28 -22.15 13.76 -1.24
CA PRO A 28 -22.76 14.28 -2.47
C PRO A 28 -21.78 15.08 -3.33
N ASP A 29 -20.72 15.64 -2.73
CA ASP A 29 -19.67 16.44 -3.38
C ASP A 29 -18.41 15.63 -3.74
N GLU A 30 -18.42 14.31 -3.55
CA GLU A 30 -17.30 13.42 -3.90
C GLU A 30 -16.78 13.59 -5.35
N PRO A 31 -17.62 13.72 -6.40
CA PRO A 31 -17.11 13.95 -7.75
C PRO A 31 -16.41 15.30 -7.90
N GLU A 32 -16.97 16.37 -7.34
CA GLU A 32 -16.38 17.71 -7.40
C GLU A 32 -15.03 17.76 -6.66
N LEU A 33 -14.92 17.08 -5.52
CA LEU A 33 -13.66 16.94 -4.79
C LEU A 33 -12.60 16.17 -5.58
N ALA A 34 -13.00 15.12 -6.29
CA ALA A 34 -12.09 14.36 -7.14
C ALA A 34 -11.58 15.21 -8.31
N GLU A 35 -12.42 16.05 -8.90
CA GLU A 35 -12.03 17.00 -9.95
C GLU A 35 -11.04 18.04 -9.44
N ARG A 36 -11.35 18.70 -8.31
CA ARG A 36 -10.45 19.66 -7.66
C ARG A 36 -9.10 19.05 -7.34
N THR A 37 -9.08 17.83 -6.78
CA THR A 37 -7.85 17.10 -6.47
C THR A 37 -7.01 16.84 -7.74
N ARG A 38 -7.66 16.59 -8.89
CA ARG A 38 -6.95 16.40 -10.17
C ARG A 38 -6.38 17.72 -10.68
N GLU A 39 -7.10 18.82 -10.54
CA GLU A 39 -6.66 20.16 -10.94
C GLU A 39 -5.48 20.64 -10.10
N ASP A 40 -5.57 20.56 -8.77
CA ASP A 40 -4.49 20.89 -7.84
C ASP A 40 -3.22 20.10 -8.17
N ARG A 41 -3.39 18.83 -8.54
CA ARG A 41 -2.28 17.97 -8.92
C ARG A 41 -1.62 18.41 -10.23
N ARG A 42 -2.42 18.85 -11.21
CA ARG A 42 -1.89 19.39 -12.49
C ARG A 42 -1.13 20.68 -12.24
N GLU A 43 -1.67 21.58 -11.43
CA GLU A 43 -1.03 22.85 -11.07
C GLU A 43 0.30 22.61 -10.36
N ALA A 44 0.35 21.64 -9.44
CA ALA A 44 1.57 21.25 -8.74
C ALA A 44 2.57 20.44 -9.60
N GLY A 45 2.28 20.18 -10.88
CA GLY A 45 3.12 19.35 -11.74
C GLY A 45 3.26 17.89 -11.29
N LEU A 46 2.33 17.42 -10.45
CA LEU A 46 2.34 16.07 -9.89
C LEU A 46 1.70 15.07 -10.87
N PRO A 47 2.13 13.79 -10.85
CA PRO A 47 1.61 12.78 -11.77
C PRO A 47 0.12 12.50 -11.56
N THR A 48 -0.69 12.78 -12.58
CA THR A 48 -2.16 12.58 -12.57
C THR A 48 -2.60 11.15 -12.85
N GLY A 49 -1.67 10.26 -13.20
CA GLY A 49 -1.91 8.85 -13.46
C GLY A 49 -1.98 7.99 -12.20
N ARG A 50 -2.16 6.67 -12.40
CA ARG A 50 -1.93 5.66 -11.35
C ARG A 50 -0.51 5.88 -10.82
N ARG A 51 -0.37 6.14 -9.52
CA ARG A 51 0.96 6.13 -8.89
C ARG A 51 1.54 4.75 -9.13
N GLU A 52 2.74 4.69 -9.68
CA GLU A 52 3.54 3.47 -9.65
C GLU A 52 3.55 2.99 -8.19
N ASP A 53 3.37 1.69 -8.01
CA ASP A 53 3.42 1.12 -6.68
C ASP A 53 4.85 1.32 -6.16
N PRO A 54 5.05 2.18 -5.14
CA PRO A 54 6.40 2.43 -4.62
C PRO A 54 7.06 1.13 -4.14
N ASP A 55 6.25 0.16 -3.72
CA ASP A 55 6.71 -1.11 -3.20
C ASP A 55 7.10 -2.09 -4.31
N ALA A 56 6.70 -1.88 -5.57
CA ALA A 56 7.03 -2.80 -6.67
C ALA A 56 8.55 -2.97 -6.86
N SER A 57 9.32 -1.89 -6.74
CA SER A 57 10.79 -1.94 -6.82
C SER A 57 11.41 -2.74 -5.66
N TYR A 58 10.81 -2.63 -4.48
CA TYR A 58 11.23 -3.36 -3.28
C TYR A 58 10.85 -4.83 -3.39
N GLU A 59 9.66 -5.15 -3.89
CA GLU A 59 9.18 -6.51 -4.11
C GLU A 59 10.02 -7.25 -5.15
N GLU A 60 10.41 -6.59 -6.25
CA GLU A 60 11.31 -7.15 -7.25
C GLU A 60 12.68 -7.47 -6.65
N ALA A 61 13.28 -6.52 -5.92
CA ALA A 61 14.55 -6.73 -5.22
C ALA A 61 14.45 -7.86 -4.18
N GLN A 62 13.33 -7.93 -3.44
CA GLN A 62 13.10 -8.99 -2.46
C GLN A 62 12.97 -10.36 -3.12
N ALA A 63 12.31 -10.44 -4.28
CA ALA A 63 12.17 -11.68 -5.04
C ALA A 63 13.52 -12.21 -5.56
N GLU A 64 14.42 -11.32 -5.97
CA GLU A 64 15.80 -11.68 -6.33
C GLU A 64 16.56 -12.25 -5.14
N VAL A 65 16.52 -11.57 -3.99
CA VAL A 65 17.14 -12.04 -2.74
C VAL A 65 16.59 -13.41 -2.33
N ASP A 66 15.28 -13.60 -2.38
CA ASP A 66 14.64 -14.87 -2.04
C ASP A 66 15.07 -15.99 -3.00
N GLN A 67 15.25 -15.68 -4.28
CA GLN A 67 15.79 -16.62 -5.26
C GLN A 67 17.24 -17.00 -4.94
N GLU A 68 18.11 -16.04 -4.65
CA GLU A 68 19.51 -16.29 -4.29
C GLU A 68 19.65 -17.13 -3.01
N VAL A 69 18.78 -16.89 -2.02
CA VAL A 69 18.69 -17.71 -0.80
C VAL A 69 18.27 -19.13 -1.14
N ARG A 70 17.24 -19.31 -1.99
CA ARG A 70 16.76 -20.63 -2.42
C ARG A 70 17.82 -21.40 -3.20
N GLU A 71 18.59 -20.70 -4.03
CA GLU A 71 19.70 -21.26 -4.81
C GLU A 71 20.97 -21.48 -3.97
N GLY A 72 20.97 -21.04 -2.71
CA GLY A 72 22.10 -21.17 -1.79
C GLY A 72 23.27 -20.23 -2.10
N ARG A 73 23.07 -19.23 -2.97
CA ARG A 73 24.06 -18.19 -3.28
C ARG A 73 24.18 -17.14 -2.17
N MET A 74 23.09 -16.91 -1.45
CA MET A 74 23.04 -16.04 -0.28
C MET A 74 22.69 -16.84 0.97
N LYS A 75 23.37 -16.58 2.09
CA LYS A 75 23.00 -17.14 3.40
C LYS A 75 21.82 -16.38 3.96
N SER A 76 20.70 -17.04 4.20
CA SER A 76 19.62 -16.48 5.01
C SER A 76 20.08 -16.39 6.48
N GLY A 77 19.71 -15.28 7.13
CA GLY A 77 20.19 -14.92 8.46
C GLY A 77 19.54 -15.73 9.59
N ASP A 78 19.80 -17.04 9.66
CA ASP A 78 19.42 -17.88 10.80
C ASP A 78 20.41 -17.79 11.98
N THR A 79 21.30 -16.79 11.97
CA THR A 79 22.26 -16.57 13.06
C THR A 79 21.58 -15.87 14.23
N ARG A 80 21.62 -16.50 15.41
CA ARG A 80 21.13 -15.91 16.67
C ARG A 80 21.96 -14.68 16.98
N ARG A 81 21.40 -13.71 17.72
CA ARG A 81 22.07 -12.43 18.04
C ARG A 81 23.50 -12.58 18.59
N LYS A 82 23.78 -13.63 19.36
CA LYS A 82 25.09 -13.94 19.95
C LYS A 82 26.12 -14.50 18.97
N ASP A 83 25.67 -15.00 17.82
CA ASP A 83 26.47 -15.64 16.78
C ASP A 83 26.67 -14.68 15.58
N ARG A 84 26.22 -13.43 15.69
CA ARG A 84 26.40 -12.36 14.69
C ARG A 84 27.72 -11.65 14.92
N ASP A 85 28.34 -11.19 13.83
CA ASP A 85 29.52 -10.34 13.91
C ASP A 85 29.21 -9.06 14.72
N PRO A 86 30.15 -8.61 15.58
CA PRO A 86 29.97 -7.40 16.36
C PRO A 86 29.83 -6.17 15.44
N TYR A 87 28.92 -5.25 15.81
CA TYR A 87 28.74 -3.97 15.12
C TYR A 87 29.20 -2.80 16.01
N PRO A 88 29.94 -1.80 15.48
CA PRO A 88 30.47 -1.72 14.12
C PRO A 88 31.55 -2.79 13.89
N PRO A 89 31.77 -3.22 12.63
CA PRO A 89 32.88 -4.13 12.31
C PRO A 89 34.16 -3.51 12.87
N SER A 90 34.86 -4.24 13.72
CA SER A 90 35.97 -3.75 14.53
C SER A 90 37.26 -3.48 13.75
N ASP A 91 37.21 -3.55 12.42
CA ASP A 91 38.36 -3.39 11.53
C ASP A 91 38.69 -1.92 11.20
N TYR A 92 38.20 -0.97 12.00
CA TYR A 92 38.71 0.40 11.95
C TYR A 92 40.12 0.40 12.54
N GLU A 93 41.14 0.14 11.71
CA GLU A 93 42.53 0.47 12.02
C GLU A 93 42.63 1.99 12.28
N GLY A 94 43.18 2.36 13.43
CA GLY A 94 43.42 3.75 13.84
C GLY A 94 44.74 4.31 13.35
#